data_AF-A0A940K0S8-F1
#
_entry.id   AF-A0A940K0S8-F1
#
_cell.length_a   1.000
_cell.length_b   1.000
_cell.length_c   1.000
_cell.angle_alpha   90.00
_cell.angle_beta   90.00
_cell.angle_gamma   90.00
#
_symmetry.space_group_name_H-M   'P 1'
#
loop_
_entity.id
_entity.type
_entity.pdbx_description
1 polymer ?
#
loop_
_entity_poly.entity_id
_entity_poly.type
_entity_poly.pdbx_seq_one_letter_code
_entity_poly.pdbx_strand_id
1 'polypeptide(L)'
;MSLSDDSSIAARVTAVEKEYTARLNRTFVVFAVIEGALLAIAVVLVYVLKLIDPDSGRLVLVGIALLGGLALSMVLMRHMRARSRAVAQARGENPLF
;
A
#
# COMPACT_ATOMS: atom_id res chain seq x y z
N MET A 1 10.52 -12.30 35.05
CA MET A 1 9.71 -11.88 33.89
C MET A 1 8.40 -12.67 33.97
N SER A 2 7.26 -12.01 34.21
CA SER A 2 6.00 -12.72 34.48
C SER A 2 5.27 -13.02 33.16
N LEU A 3 4.69 -14.22 33.03
CA LEU A 3 3.87 -14.64 31.88
C LEU A 3 2.71 -13.66 31.59
N SER A 4 2.28 -12.90 32.59
CA SER A 4 1.24 -11.87 32.47
C SER A 4 1.71 -10.64 31.69
N ASP A 5 2.99 -10.27 31.80
CA ASP A 5 3.58 -9.15 31.05
C ASP A 5 3.73 -9.49 29.57
N ASP A 6 4.25 -10.69 29.26
CA ASP A 6 4.43 -11.18 27.89
C ASP A 6 3.10 -11.31 27.14
N SER A 7 2.04 -11.77 27.81
CA SER A 7 0.69 -11.85 27.23
C SER A 7 0.07 -10.47 26.98
N SER A 8 0.33 -9.48 27.85
CA SER A 8 -0.12 -8.11 27.65
C SER A 8 0.57 -7.43 26.46
N ILE A 9 1.88 -7.66 26.29
CA ILE A 9 2.65 -7.12 25.17
C ILE A 9 2.22 -7.78 23.85
N ALA A 10 2.05 -9.10 23.83
CA ALA A 10 1.58 -9.83 22.66
C ALA A 10 0.18 -9.35 22.20
N ALA A 11 -0.73 -9.11 23.15
CA ALA A 11 -2.06 -8.58 22.85
C ALA A 11 -2.00 -7.16 22.24
N ARG A 12 -1.13 -6.28 22.77
CA ARG A 12 -0.93 -4.93 22.23
C ARG A 12 -0.33 -4.95 20.82
N VAL A 13 0.67 -5.79 20.57
CA VAL A 13 1.27 -5.96 19.23
C VAL A 13 0.23 -6.47 18.23
N THR A 14 -0.56 -7.48 18.60
CA THR A 14 -1.61 -8.05 17.72
C THR A 14 -2.68 -7.02 17.36
N ALA A 15 -3.12 -6.21 18.33
CA ALA A 15 -4.08 -5.13 18.08
C ALA A 15 -3.53 -4.10 17.09
N VAL A 16 -2.26 -3.70 17.28
CA VAL A 16 -1.55 -2.80 16.36
C VAL A 16 -1.49 -3.39 14.96
N GLU A 17 -1.06 -4.65 14.81
CA GLU A 17 -0.96 -5.30 13.49
C GLU A 17 -2.29 -5.38 12.74
N LYS A 18 -3.38 -5.69 13.45
CA LYS A 18 -4.73 -5.73 12.86
C LYS A 18 -5.14 -4.36 12.31
N GLU A 19 -4.88 -3.29 13.05
CA GLU A 19 -5.18 -1.93 12.61
C GLU A 19 -4.36 -1.53 11.37
N TYR A 20 -3.05 -1.81 11.37
CA TYR A 20 -2.19 -1.54 10.22
C TYR A 20 -2.61 -2.34 8.98
N THR A 21 -3.02 -3.59 9.16
CA THR A 21 -3.51 -4.45 8.06
C THR A 21 -4.81 -3.91 7.47
N ALA A 22 -5.75 -3.45 8.31
CA ALA A 22 -6.99 -2.84 7.84
C ALA A 22 -6.73 -1.53 7.05
N ARG A 23 -5.80 -0.68 7.53
CA ARG A 23 -5.39 0.55 6.83
C ARG A 23 -4.72 0.25 5.49
N LEU A 24 -3.85 -0.76 5.44
CA LEU A 24 -3.21 -1.22 4.20
C LEU A 24 -4.24 -1.73 3.20
N ASN A 25 -5.18 -2.57 3.64
CA ASN A 25 -6.22 -3.11 2.76
C ASN A 25 -7.10 -2.01 2.17
N ARG A 26 -7.52 -1.04 2.98
CA ARG A 26 -8.28 0.13 2.50
C ARG A 26 -7.51 0.92 1.45
N THR A 27 -6.21 1.15 1.68
CA THR A 27 -5.35 1.88 0.74
C THR A 27 -5.20 1.13 -0.57
N PHE A 28 -5.02 -0.19 -0.51
CA PHE A 28 -4.93 -1.05 -1.69
C PHE A 28 -6.22 -1.04 -2.50
N VAL A 29 -7.38 -1.16 -1.85
CA VAL A 29 -8.68 -1.11 -2.53
C VAL A 29 -8.89 0.25 -3.22
N VAL A 30 -8.63 1.36 -2.53
CA VAL A 30 -8.75 2.70 -3.12
C VAL A 30 -7.81 2.86 -4.31
N PHE A 31 -6.56 2.43 -4.17
CA PHE A 31 -5.59 2.44 -5.26
C PHE A 31 -6.08 1.62 -6.46
N ALA A 32 -6.54 0.39 -6.23
CA ALA A 32 -6.99 -0.51 -7.30
C ALA A 32 -8.22 0.05 -8.05
N VAL A 33 -9.15 0.69 -7.34
CA VAL A 33 -10.31 1.35 -7.96
C VAL A 33 -9.87 2.52 -8.84
N ILE A 34 -8.97 3.37 -8.35
CA ILE A 34 -8.48 4.54 -9.09
C ILE A 34 -7.65 4.10 -10.31
N GLU A 35 -6.68 3.23 -10.09
CA GLU A 35 -5.77 2.72 -11.14
C GLU A 35 -6.57 1.96 -12.21
N GLY A 36 -7.50 1.11 -11.79
CA GLY A 36 -8.38 0.37 -12.70
C GLY A 36 -9.26 1.30 -13.54
N ALA A 37 -9.83 2.35 -12.92
CA ALA A 37 -10.61 3.35 -13.66
C ALA A 37 -9.75 4.13 -14.66
N LEU A 38 -8.54 4.54 -14.27
CA LEU A 38 -7.60 5.24 -15.16
C LEU A 38 -7.20 4.38 -16.35
N LEU A 39 -6.85 3.11 -16.12
CA LEU A 39 -6.51 2.16 -17.18
C LEU A 39 -7.70 1.90 -18.10
N ALA A 40 -8.92 1.74 -17.55
CA ALA A 40 -10.13 1.56 -18.35
C ALA A 40 -10.39 2.77 -19.26
N ILE A 41 -10.25 3.99 -18.74
CA ILE A 41 -10.38 5.22 -19.52
C ILE A 41 -9.31 5.26 -20.62
N ALA A 42 -8.05 4.96 -20.30
CA ALA A 42 -6.98 4.93 -21.27
C ALA A 42 -7.23 3.91 -22.39
N VAL A 43 -7.73 2.71 -22.05
CA VAL A 43 -8.12 1.69 -23.04
C VAL A 43 -9.23 2.20 -23.96
N VAL A 44 -10.26 2.86 -23.41
CA VAL A 44 -11.35 3.43 -24.22
C VAL A 44 -10.82 4.51 -25.16
N LEU A 45 -9.96 5.40 -24.68
CA LEU A 45 -9.36 6.47 -25.49
C LEU A 45 -8.51 5.93 -26.65
N VAL A 46 -7.73 4.87 -26.40
CA VAL A 46 -6.84 4.26 -27.40
C VAL A 46 -7.62 3.40 -28.39
N TYR A 47 -8.45 2.47 -27.92
CA TYR A 47 -9.00 1.41 -28.78
C TYR A 47 -10.42 1.65 -29.26
N VAL A 48 -11.25 2.35 -28.47
CA VAL A 48 -12.66 2.61 -28.83
C VAL A 48 -12.77 3.91 -29.60
N LEU A 49 -12.22 4.98 -29.03
CA LEU A 49 -12.33 6.32 -29.59
C LEU A 49 -11.18 6.63 -30.56
N LYS A 50 -10.12 5.82 -30.58
CA LYS A 50 -8.95 5.96 -31.48
C LYS A 50 -8.32 7.35 -31.45
N LEU A 51 -8.32 8.03 -30.29
CA LEU A 51 -7.68 9.35 -30.14
C LEU A 51 -6.15 9.24 -30.17
N ILE A 52 -5.62 8.07 -29.84
CA ILE A 52 -4.19 7.80 -29.75
C ILE A 52 -3.90 6.59 -30.63
N ASP A 53 -2.80 6.67 -31.38
CA ASP A 53 -2.33 5.56 -32.20
C ASP A 53 -2.07 4.32 -31.33
N PRO A 54 -2.57 3.12 -31.70
CA PRO A 54 -2.48 1.92 -30.85
C PRO A 54 -1.06 1.56 -30.40
N ASP A 55 -0.05 1.84 -31.23
CA ASP A 55 1.35 1.57 -30.89
C ASP A 55 1.84 2.48 -29.76
N SER A 56 1.47 3.75 -29.82
CA SER A 56 1.74 4.72 -28.75
C SER A 56 0.86 4.48 -27.52
N GLY A 57 -0.40 4.12 -27.73
CA GLY A 57 -1.37 3.84 -26.65
C GLY A 57 -0.96 2.67 -25.77
N ARG A 58 -0.31 1.65 -26.35
CA ARG A 58 0.29 0.56 -25.56
C ARG A 58 1.37 1.06 -24.60
N LEU A 59 2.25 1.95 -25.06
CA LEU A 59 3.27 2.55 -24.19
C LEU A 59 2.66 3.41 -23.08
N VAL A 60 1.58 4.13 -23.38
CA VAL A 60 0.84 4.91 -22.37
C VAL A 60 0.27 4.00 -21.28
N LEU A 61 -0.39 2.89 -21.66
CA LEU A 61 -0.96 1.93 -20.70
C LEU A 61 0.12 1.29 -19.82
N VAL A 62 1.24 0.90 -20.42
CA VAL A 62 2.40 0.36 -19.69
C VAL A 62 2.96 1.43 -18.73
N GLY A 63 3.07 2.68 -19.18
CA GLY A 63 3.52 3.80 -18.36
C GLY A 63 2.62 4.03 -17.14
N ILE A 64 1.30 4.03 -17.33
CA ILE A 64 0.32 4.15 -16.24
C ILE A 64 0.52 3.03 -15.22
N ALA A 65 0.53 1.77 -15.67
CA ALA A 65 0.69 0.62 -14.78
C ALA A 65 2.01 0.63 -14.01
N LEU A 66 3.11 1.04 -14.65
CA LEU A 66 4.42 1.17 -13.99
C LEU A 66 4.42 2.28 -12.94
N LEU A 67 3.86 3.45 -13.27
CA LEU A 67 3.77 4.57 -12.34
C LEU A 67 2.86 4.24 -11.15
N GLY A 68 1.71 3.60 -11.40
CA GLY A 68 0.81 3.11 -10.36
C GLY A 68 1.50 2.10 -9.45
N GLY A 69 2.18 1.10 -10.04
CA GLY A 69 2.93 0.10 -9.29
C GLY A 69 4.05 0.71 -8.42
N LEU A 70 4.79 1.68 -8.95
CA LEU A 70 5.82 2.41 -8.20
C LEU A 70 5.22 3.25 -7.07
N ALA A 71 4.12 3.96 -7.33
CA ALA A 71 3.41 4.74 -6.33
C ALA A 71 2.92 3.85 -5.17
N LEU A 72 2.29 2.72 -5.49
CA LEU A 72 1.83 1.75 -4.49
C LEU A 72 3.00 1.19 -3.69
N SER A 73 4.10 0.81 -4.35
CA SER A 73 5.30 0.30 -3.69
C SER A 73 5.88 1.30 -2.68
N MET A 74 5.97 2.58 -3.05
CA MET A 74 6.41 3.63 -2.14
C MET A 74 5.48 3.81 -0.93
N VAL A 75 4.17 3.77 -1.14
CA VAL A 75 3.17 3.88 -0.08
C VAL A 75 3.26 2.68 0.87
N LEU A 76 3.36 1.47 0.34
CA LEU A 76 3.53 0.24 1.13
C LEU A 76 4.81 0.29 1.98
N MET A 77 5.94 0.70 1.38
CA MET A 77 7.19 0.85 2.12
C MET A 77 7.09 1.87 3.27
N ARG A 78 6.40 3.00 3.05
CA ARG A 78 6.16 3.99 4.11
C ARG A 78 5.34 3.40 5.25
N HIS A 79 4.29 2.64 4.95
CA HIS A 79 3.48 1.97 5.96
C HIS A 79 4.23 0.86 6.70
N MET A 80 5.04 0.06 6.01
CA MET A 80 5.86 -0.98 6.66
C MET A 80 6.89 -0.38 7.60
N ARG A 81 7.54 0.72 7.23
CA ARG A 81 8.48 1.46 8.09
C ARG A 81 7.78 2.07 9.30
N ALA A 82 6.55 2.57 9.15
CA ALA A 82 5.76 3.09 10.26
C ALA A 82 5.35 1.97 11.23
N ARG A 83 4.91 0.82 10.69
CA ARG A 83 4.58 -0.39 11.48
C ARG A 83 5.79 -0.88 12.27
N SER A 84 6.95 -1.03 11.64
CA SER A 84 8.15 -1.54 12.33
C SER A 84 8.59 -0.63 13.49
N ARG A 85 8.51 0.69 13.31
CA ARG A 85 8.78 1.67 14.38
C ARG A 85 7.76 1.58 15.51
N ALA A 86 6.47 1.48 15.19
CA ALA A 86 5.42 1.37 16.19
C ALA A 86 5.51 0.06 16.99
N VAL A 87 5.88 -1.04 16.35
CA VAL A 87 6.10 -2.33 17.01
C VAL A 87 7.35 -2.29 17.91
N ALA A 88 8.46 -1.70 17.46
CA ALA A 88 9.66 -1.52 18.30
C ALA A 88 9.37 -0.68 19.54
N GLN A 89 8.62 0.42 19.38
CA GLN A 89 8.17 1.26 20.49
C GLN A 89 7.23 0.51 21.46
N ALA A 90 6.32 -0.31 20.93
CA ALA A 90 5.41 -1.13 21.75
C ALA A 90 6.13 -2.24 22.53
N ARG A 91 7.29 -2.70 22.04
CA ARG A 91 8.18 -3.67 22.69
C ARG A 91 9.11 -3.04 23.74
N GLY A 92 9.14 -1.71 23.86
CA GLY A 92 10.01 -1.01 24.80
C GLY A 92 11.46 -0.83 24.31
N GLU A 93 11.75 -1.15 23.05
CA GLU A 93 13.03 -0.83 22.40
C GLU A 93 13.06 0.66 22.06
N ASN A 94 13.36 1.51 23.04
CA ASN A 94 13.55 2.93 22.83
C ASN A 94 15.02 3.19 22.47
N PRO A 95 15.38 3.67 21.27
CA PRO A 95 16.78 4.02 20.96
C PRO A 95 17.27 5.32 21.62
N LEU A 96 16.52 5.88 22.58
CA LEU A 96 16.82 7.13 23.27
C LEU A 96 17.12 6.97 24.78
N PHE A 97 17.10 5.75 25.32
CA PHE A 97 17.63 5.40 26.64
C PHE A 97 18.19 3.98 26.64
#